data_AF-A0A2E0EXT4-F1
#
_entry.id   AF-A0A2E0EXT4-F1
#
_cell.length_a   1.000
_cell.length_b   1.000
_cell.length_c   1.000
_cell.angle_alpha   90.00
_cell.angle_beta   90.00
_cell.angle_gamma   90.00
#
_symmetry.space_group_name_H-M   'P 1'
#
loop_
_entity.id
_entity.type
_entity.pdbx_description
1 polymer ?
#
loop_
_entity_poly.entity_id
_entity_poly.type
_entity_poly.pdbx_seq_one_letter_code
_entity_poly.pdbx_strand_id
1 'polypeptide(L)'
;MDLYEEKKDAMEECSVYAGAMYMTYSTHSFLYEVALYWQDERTVYHKLYLDQEYLDMLPTYPENKEGRALVAELRASIQDIYSDLGAVHFQVGKSYPYQKGRQALASDALKSIKQSLDPKNLMNPGALGIE
;
A
#
# COMPACT_ATOMS: atom_id res chain seq x y z
N MET A 1 3.27 1.68 18.77
CA MET A 1 4.74 1.88 18.78
C MET A 1 5.45 0.55 18.51
N ASP A 2 4.82 -0.55 18.88
CA ASP A 2 5.32 -1.93 18.85
C ASP A 2 5.83 -2.36 17.46
N LEU A 3 5.10 -2.10 16.37
CA LEU A 3 5.52 -2.53 15.03
C LEU A 3 6.86 -1.91 14.59
N TYR A 4 7.07 -0.63 14.85
CA TYR A 4 8.32 0.03 14.45
C TYR A 4 9.49 -0.51 15.27
N GLU A 5 9.31 -0.64 16.58
CA GLU A 5 10.35 -1.19 17.46
C GLU A 5 10.70 -2.64 17.09
N GLU A 6 9.70 -3.48 16.79
CA GLU A 6 9.90 -4.87 16.35
C GLU A 6 10.67 -4.97 15.04
N LYS A 7 10.37 -4.09 14.08
CA LYS A 7 10.94 -4.16 12.73
C LYS A 7 12.16 -3.28 12.52
N LYS A 8 12.58 -2.51 13.52
CA LYS A 8 13.66 -1.53 13.40
C LYS A 8 14.95 -2.15 12.86
N ASP A 9 15.40 -3.25 13.45
CA ASP A 9 16.67 -3.88 13.06
C ASP A 9 16.57 -4.44 11.63
N ALA A 10 15.46 -5.10 11.29
CA ALA A 10 15.21 -5.59 9.94
C ALA A 10 15.14 -4.45 8.90
N MET A 11 14.54 -3.32 9.27
CA MET A 11 14.50 -2.12 8.43
C MET A 11 15.90 -1.54 8.19
N GLU A 12 16.74 -1.47 9.24
CA GLU A 12 18.12 -1.03 9.10
C GLU A 12 18.93 -1.98 8.20
N GLU A 13 18.84 -3.29 8.42
CA GLU A 13 19.51 -4.32 7.60
C GLU A 13 19.07 -4.27 6.13
N CYS A 14 17.77 -4.13 5.89
CA CYS A 14 17.20 -4.08 4.54
C CYS A 14 17.24 -2.69 3.90
N SER A 15 17.84 -1.68 4.54
CA SER A 15 17.86 -0.29 4.06
C SER A 15 16.45 0.27 3.75
N VAL A 16 15.49 -0.04 4.64
CA VAL A 16 14.11 0.45 4.63
C VAL A 16 13.97 1.56 5.67
N TYR A 17 13.26 2.62 5.31
CA TYR A 17 13.03 3.81 6.13
C TYR A 17 11.54 4.15 6.12
N ALA A 18 11.04 4.63 7.24
CA ALA A 18 9.67 5.12 7.35
C ALA A 18 9.65 6.63 7.63
N GLY A 19 8.93 7.36 6.80
CA GLY A 19 8.47 8.71 7.11
C GLY A 19 7.00 8.66 7.53
N ALA A 20 6.58 9.60 8.37
CA ALA A 20 5.18 9.78 8.68
C ALA A 20 4.76 11.23 8.46
N MET A 21 3.58 11.42 7.90
CA MET A 21 2.95 12.72 7.74
C MET A 21 1.55 12.69 8.31
N TYR A 22 1.14 13.81 8.89
CA TYR A 22 -0.21 13.96 9.39
C TYR A 22 -0.79 15.32 9.02
N MET A 23 -2.09 15.34 8.81
CA MET A 23 -2.82 16.56 8.49
C MET A 23 -4.16 16.52 9.20
N THR A 24 -4.49 17.57 9.96
CA THR A 24 -5.82 17.69 10.55
C THR A 24 -6.83 18.04 9.46
N TYR A 25 -7.98 17.36 9.48
CA TYR A 25 -9.10 17.62 8.59
C TYR A 25 -10.33 17.86 9.46
N SER A 26 -10.64 19.12 9.74
CA SER A 26 -11.65 19.54 10.72
C SER A 26 -11.33 19.17 12.18
N THR A 27 -12.29 19.41 13.07
CA THR A 27 -12.23 19.08 14.50
C THR A 27 -12.46 17.60 14.81
N HIS A 28 -12.82 16.79 13.81
CA HIS A 28 -13.26 15.40 14.02
C HIS A 28 -12.43 14.36 13.27
N SER A 29 -11.47 14.76 12.44
CA SER A 29 -10.66 13.81 11.70
C SER A 29 -9.26 14.35 11.40
N PHE A 30 -8.35 13.43 11.15
CA PHE A 30 -7.03 13.71 10.64
C PHE A 30 -6.61 12.59 9.70
N LEU A 31 -5.73 12.92 8.76
CA LEU A 31 -5.02 11.98 7.92
C LEU A 31 -3.71 11.66 8.63
N TYR A 32 -3.37 10.38 8.72
CA TYR A 32 -2.05 9.90 9.12
C TYR A 32 -1.53 8.92 8.06
N GLU A 33 -0.42 9.27 7.44
CA GLU A 33 0.17 8.50 6.35
C GLU A 33 1.59 8.10 6.71
N VAL A 34 1.88 6.80 6.54
CA VAL A 34 3.22 6.24 6.68
C VAL A 34 3.76 5.99 5.28
N ALA A 35 4.85 6.67 4.93
CA ALA A 35 5.55 6.52 3.67
C ALA A 35 6.79 5.63 3.89
N LEU A 36 6.84 4.50 3.19
CA LEU A 36 7.98 3.59 3.21
C LEU A 36 8.92 3.90 2.05
N TYR A 37 10.18 4.11 2.35
CA TYR A 37 11.28 4.30 1.40
C TYR A 37 12.26 3.15 1.56
N TRP A 38 12.86 2.68 0.48
CA TRP A 38 13.91 1.68 0.57
C TRP A 38 14.90 1.79 -0.60
N GLN A 39 16.12 1.35 -0.37
CA GLN A 39 17.12 1.26 -1.43
C GLN A 39 16.88 0.01 -2.27
N ASP A 40 16.79 0.16 -3.59
CA ASP A 40 16.55 -0.93 -4.53
C ASP A 40 16.99 -0.51 -5.94
N GLU A 41 17.08 -1.49 -6.83
CA GLU A 41 17.36 -1.23 -8.23
C GLU A 41 16.23 -0.41 -8.89
N ARG A 42 16.60 0.37 -9.90
CA ARG A 42 15.65 1.12 -10.71
C ARG A 42 14.82 0.17 -11.56
N THR A 43 13.51 0.16 -11.32
CA THR A 43 12.56 -0.55 -12.18
C THR A 43 12.55 -0.01 -13.62
N VAL A 44 11.99 -0.77 -14.56
CA VAL A 44 11.81 -0.35 -15.96
C VAL A 44 11.05 0.97 -16.06
N TYR A 45 10.08 1.22 -15.18
CA TYR A 45 9.34 2.47 -15.12
C TYR A 45 10.27 3.69 -14.97
N HIS A 46 11.19 3.65 -14.01
CA HIS A 46 12.13 4.75 -13.79
C HIS A 46 12.98 5.02 -15.03
N LYS A 47 13.44 3.98 -15.72
CA LYS A 47 14.31 4.10 -16.91
C LYS A 47 13.58 4.63 -18.14
N LEU A 48 12.27 4.41 -18.23
CA LEU A 48 11.45 4.84 -19.38
C LEU A 48 10.88 6.25 -19.23
N TYR A 49 10.57 6.66 -18.00
CA TYR A 49 9.79 7.88 -17.74
C TYR A 49 10.57 9.00 -17.05
N LEU A 50 11.78 8.75 -16.55
CA LEU A 50 12.64 9.78 -15.97
C LEU A 50 13.78 10.10 -16.95
N ASP A 51 14.11 11.39 -17.04
CA ASP A 51 15.19 11.87 -17.90
C ASP A 51 16.55 11.28 -17.48
N GLN A 52 17.35 10.86 -18.47
CA GLN A 52 18.62 10.20 -18.20
C GLN A 52 19.61 11.11 -17.44
N GLU A 53 19.67 12.40 -17.79
CA GLU A 53 20.53 13.37 -17.08
C GLU A 53 20.17 13.48 -15.60
N TYR A 54 18.88 13.39 -15.26
CA TYR A 54 18.44 13.36 -13.86
C TYR A 54 18.83 12.06 -13.17
N LEU A 55 18.64 10.92 -13.85
CA LEU A 55 19.03 9.60 -13.34
C LEU A 55 20.54 9.47 -13.09
N ASP A 56 21.37 10.12 -13.87
CA ASP A 56 22.83 10.10 -13.73
C ASP A 56 23.32 10.87 -12.50
N MET A 57 22.52 11.81 -11.97
CA MET A 57 22.81 12.53 -10.73
C MET A 57 22.47 11.72 -9.47
N LEU A 58 21.66 10.67 -9.58
CA LEU A 58 21.17 9.90 -8.45
C LEU A 58 22.03 8.67 -8.16
N PRO A 59 22.15 8.23 -6.89
CA PRO A 59 22.79 6.96 -6.56
C PRO A 59 22.07 5.78 -7.23
N THR A 60 22.82 4.69 -7.41
CA THR A 60 22.30 3.41 -7.89
C THR A 60 22.50 2.36 -6.81
N TYR A 61 21.48 1.52 -6.60
CA TYR A 61 21.51 0.44 -5.64
C TYR A 61 21.34 -0.90 -6.35
N PRO A 62 21.89 -2.00 -5.78
CA PRO A 62 21.60 -3.34 -6.27
C PRO A 62 20.14 -3.73 -6.01
N GLU A 63 19.72 -4.84 -6.62
CA GLU A 63 18.41 -5.45 -6.34
C GLU A 63 18.30 -5.80 -4.84
N ASN A 64 17.19 -5.40 -4.21
CA ASN A 64 16.93 -5.64 -2.80
C ASN A 64 15.64 -6.43 -2.57
N LYS A 65 15.71 -7.76 -2.75
CA LYS A 65 14.54 -8.65 -2.60
C LYS A 65 14.01 -8.70 -1.17
N GLU A 66 14.90 -8.67 -0.19
CA GLU A 66 14.55 -8.71 1.23
C GLU A 66 13.84 -7.42 1.65
N GLY A 67 14.34 -6.26 1.22
CA GLY A 67 13.68 -4.97 1.40
C GLY A 67 12.29 -4.92 0.75
N ARG A 68 12.12 -5.44 -0.47
CA ARG A 68 10.79 -5.54 -1.12
C ARG A 68 9.82 -6.38 -0.28
N ALA A 69 10.27 -7.53 0.23
CA ALA A 69 9.47 -8.41 1.05
C ALA A 69 9.08 -7.74 2.38
N LEU A 70 10.04 -7.10 3.05
CA LEU A 70 9.81 -6.37 4.29
C LEU A 70 8.86 -5.19 4.10
N VAL A 71 8.98 -4.43 3.01
CA VAL A 71 8.05 -3.34 2.68
C VAL A 71 6.64 -3.87 2.46
N ALA A 72 6.48 -5.02 1.80
CA ALA A 72 5.17 -5.65 1.63
C ALA A 72 4.57 -6.10 2.97
N GLU A 73 5.37 -6.68 3.86
CA GLU A 73 4.97 -7.05 5.22
C GLU A 73 4.55 -5.81 6.03
N LEU A 74 5.42 -4.80 6.13
CA LEU A 74 5.15 -3.56 6.85
C LEU A 74 3.87 -2.88 6.37
N ARG A 75 3.68 -2.83 5.04
CA ARG A 75 2.46 -2.27 4.44
C ARG A 75 1.22 -3.03 4.89
N ALA A 76 1.25 -4.37 4.90
CA ALA A 76 0.13 -5.18 5.36
C ALA A 76 -0.15 -4.96 6.85
N SER A 77 0.88 -4.96 7.69
CA SER A 77 0.74 -4.71 9.13
C SER A 77 0.17 -3.32 9.43
N ILE A 78 0.62 -2.28 8.73
CA ILE A 78 0.08 -0.91 8.87
C ILE A 78 -1.41 -0.88 8.47
N GLN A 79 -1.79 -1.58 7.40
CA GLN A 79 -3.20 -1.67 6.97
C GLN A 79 -4.07 -2.35 8.02
N ASP A 80 -3.59 -3.44 8.63
CA ASP A 80 -4.32 -4.12 9.71
C ASP A 80 -4.47 -3.22 10.94
N ILE A 81 -3.40 -2.54 11.38
CA ILE A 81 -3.47 -1.58 12.49
C ILE A 81 -4.51 -0.49 12.22
N TYR A 82 -4.50 0.09 11.01
CA TYR A 82 -5.47 1.12 10.63
C TYR A 82 -6.89 0.58 10.59
N SER A 83 -7.08 -0.64 10.06
CA SER A 83 -8.37 -1.32 10.04
C SER A 83 -8.91 -1.55 11.45
N ASP A 84 -8.07 -1.98 12.38
CA ASP A 84 -8.46 -2.28 13.76
C ASP A 84 -8.79 -1.01 14.55
N LEU A 85 -8.14 0.11 14.22
CA LEU A 85 -8.47 1.44 14.74
C LEU A 85 -9.72 2.06 14.11
N GLY A 86 -10.32 1.42 13.11
CA GLY A 86 -11.50 1.94 12.39
C GLY A 86 -11.18 3.08 11.42
N ALA A 87 -9.92 3.21 11.00
CA ALA A 87 -9.53 4.20 9.99
C ALA A 87 -10.13 3.87 8.62
N VAL A 88 -10.27 4.91 7.78
CA VAL A 88 -10.79 4.78 6.42
C VAL A 88 -9.72 5.24 5.43
N HIS A 89 -9.55 4.50 4.34
CA HIS A 89 -8.59 4.84 3.29
C HIS A 89 -9.24 5.74 2.22
N PHE A 90 -8.50 6.73 1.73
CA PHE A 90 -8.92 7.56 0.59
C PHE A 90 -8.80 6.84 -0.76
N GLN A 91 -8.00 5.79 -0.81
CA GLN A 91 -7.85 4.95 -1.99
C GLN A 91 -8.64 3.65 -1.78
N VAL A 92 -9.22 3.15 -2.87
CA VAL A 92 -9.87 1.85 -2.93
C VAL A 92 -9.29 1.05 -4.09
N GLY A 93 -9.20 -0.27 -3.97
CA GLY A 93 -8.56 -1.10 -4.98
C GLY A 93 -8.33 -2.53 -4.50
N LYS A 94 -7.17 -3.10 -4.85
CA LYS A 94 -6.78 -4.46 -4.43
C LYS A 94 -6.05 -4.49 -3.10
N SER A 95 -5.33 -3.42 -2.79
CA SER A 95 -4.40 -3.41 -1.65
C SER A 95 -5.09 -3.25 -0.30
N TYR A 96 -6.33 -2.77 -0.24
CA TYR A 96 -7.05 -2.55 1.01
C TYR A 96 -8.17 -3.58 1.14
N PRO A 97 -8.39 -4.16 2.35
CA PRO A 97 -9.37 -5.22 2.56
C PRO A 97 -10.80 -4.66 2.58
N TYR A 98 -11.27 -4.11 1.46
CA TYR A 98 -12.52 -3.35 1.36
C TYR A 98 -13.77 -4.12 1.86
N GLN A 99 -13.77 -5.45 1.73
CA GLN A 99 -14.84 -6.33 2.20
C GLN A 99 -14.82 -6.56 3.72
N LYS A 100 -13.64 -6.45 4.37
CA LYS A 100 -13.48 -6.66 5.82
C LYS A 100 -14.31 -5.61 6.56
N GLY A 101 -15.21 -6.06 7.43
CA GLY A 101 -16.10 -5.18 8.20
C GLY A 101 -17.26 -4.55 7.41
N ARG A 102 -17.45 -4.89 6.12
CA ARG A 102 -18.59 -4.38 5.33
C ARG A 102 -19.88 -5.12 5.68
N GLN A 103 -21.00 -4.40 5.66
CA GLN A 103 -22.33 -5.01 5.77
C GLN A 103 -22.57 -6.00 4.63
N ALA A 104 -23.18 -7.15 4.95
CA ALA A 104 -23.42 -8.24 3.99
C ALA A 104 -24.18 -7.75 2.74
N LEU A 105 -25.29 -7.03 2.92
CA LEU A 105 -26.09 -6.52 1.80
C LEU A 105 -25.32 -5.56 0.87
N ALA A 106 -24.41 -4.76 1.42
CA ALA A 106 -23.58 -3.86 0.61
C ALA A 106 -22.52 -4.65 -0.19
N SER A 107 -21.95 -5.70 0.41
CA SER A 107 -21.04 -6.62 -0.27
C SER A 107 -21.76 -7.34 -1.43
N ASP A 108 -22.96 -7.84 -1.18
CA ASP A 108 -23.75 -8.59 -2.16
C ASP A 108 -24.21 -7.70 -3.32
N ALA A 109 -24.58 -6.45 -3.05
CA ALA A 109 -24.90 -5.47 -4.08
C ALA A 109 -23.70 -5.22 -5.02
N LEU A 110 -22.50 -5.05 -4.46
CA LEU A 110 -21.29 -4.85 -5.26
C LEU A 110 -20.94 -6.06 -6.12
N LYS A 111 -21.03 -7.26 -5.56
CA LYS A 111 -20.81 -8.52 -6.30
C LYS A 111 -21.83 -8.68 -7.43
N SER A 112 -23.10 -8.33 -7.17
CA SER A 112 -24.16 -8.39 -8.17
C SER A 112 -23.91 -7.42 -9.33
N ILE A 113 -23.46 -6.19 -9.04
CA ILE A 113 -23.08 -5.22 -10.07
C ILE A 113 -21.93 -5.79 -10.91
N LYS A 114 -20.85 -6.27 -10.29
CA LYS A 114 -19.70 -6.87 -10.97
C LYS A 114 -20.12 -8.03 -11.88
N GLN A 115 -20.96 -8.95 -11.38
CA GLN A 115 -21.42 -10.10 -12.16
C GLN A 115 -22.28 -9.69 -13.37
N SER A 116 -23.10 -8.64 -13.25
CA SER A 116 -23.94 -8.17 -14.35
C SER A 116 -23.16 -7.49 -15.48
N LEU A 117 -22.07 -6.79 -15.13
CA LEU A 117 -21.28 -6.02 -16.09
C LEU A 117 -20.07 -6.80 -16.64
N ASP A 118 -19.50 -7.71 -15.84
CA ASP A 118 -18.32 -8.50 -16.19
C ASP A 118 -18.46 -9.95 -15.69
N PRO A 119 -19.37 -10.73 -16.31
CA PRO A 119 -19.71 -12.09 -15.86
C PRO A 119 -18.56 -13.09 -16.00
N LYS A 120 -17.50 -12.74 -16.75
CA LYS A 120 -16.30 -13.55 -16.94
C LYS A 120 -15.13 -13.08 -16.08
N ASN A 121 -15.34 -12.08 -15.21
CA ASN A 121 -14.34 -11.44 -14.37
C ASN A 121 -13.02 -11.08 -15.11
N LEU A 122 -13.13 -10.51 -16.30
CA LEU A 122 -11.96 -10.11 -17.11
C LEU A 122 -11.43 -8.72 -16.71
N MET A 123 -12.31 -7.85 -16.20
CA MET A 123 -12.01 -6.45 -15.90
C MET A 123 -11.54 -6.30 -14.45
N ASN A 124 -10.22 -6.26 -14.26
CA ASN A 124 -9.57 -5.99 -12.97
C ASN A 124 -9.96 -6.99 -11.85
N PRO A 125 -9.71 -8.30 -12.02
CA PRO A 125 -10.05 -9.33 -11.04
C PRO A 125 -9.39 -9.08 -9.67
N GLY A 126 -10.12 -9.34 -8.58
CA GLY A 126 -9.67 -9.14 -7.20
C GLY A 126 -9.82 -7.70 -6.68
N ALA A 127 -10.22 -6.74 -7.53
CA ALA A 127 -10.50 -5.38 -7.07
C ALA A 127 -11.65 -5.37 -6.06
N LEU A 128 -11.49 -4.59 -5.00
CA LEU A 128 -12.43 -4.52 -3.88
C LEU A 128 -12.70 -5.88 -3.20
N GLY A 129 -11.81 -6.87 -3.36
CA GLY A 129 -12.00 -8.22 -2.84
C GLY A 129 -13.13 -8.99 -3.55
N ILE A 130 -13.39 -8.70 -4.82
CA ILE A 130 -14.37 -9.41 -5.65
C ILE A 130 -13.62 -10.31 -6.65
N GLU A 131 -13.86 -11.61 -6.56
CA GLU A 131 -13.39 -12.66 -7.48
C GLU A 131 -14.48 -13.11 -8.45
#